data_AF-A0A0E4BLZ7-F1
#
_entry.id   AF-A0A0E4BLZ7-F1
#
_cell.length_a   1.000
_cell.length_b   1.000
_cell.length_c   1.000
_cell.angle_alpha   90.00
_cell.angle_beta   90.00
_cell.angle_gamma   90.00
#
_symmetry.space_group_name_H-M   'P 1'
#
loop_
_entity.id
_entity.type
_entity.pdbx_description
1 polymer ?
#
loop_
_entity_poly.entity_id
_entity_poly.type
_entity_poly.pdbx_seq_one_letter_code
_entity_poly.pdbx_strand_id
1 'polypeptide(L)'
;MSFQSYGVIGNSRRLAKAGRLDVIPSNYSAFCADFAARRYKADVVLVQLAELEGRLSASLSNDYVIDAARGARLVIAEINPDTPFTFGAEWPEDVPIHVRVAARRPPVELASTPLDDVSRRIAAHAAGLIADGSTLQFGIGRIPDAILSSLSHARRLGIHSGLINDAVVDLIERGAVTNAEKGIDAGITVTNQVIGTRRLYRFAHENKAVAVRPTSYTHSQNVLARINRLVAINSALQVGLDGSVNSETLNGVAIGAIGGQLDFVRGANASCGGRAIIALPATASDGTSRIVADVETVTTPRADVDAIVTEWGVAELRGCGLAERARRMIAIAAPEHRDALSARLRGPAR
;
A
#
# COMPACT_ATOMS: atom_id res chain seq x y z
N MET A 1 0.12 -4.11 -29.80
CA MET A 1 0.33 -3.26 -28.62
C MET A 1 0.82 -4.13 -27.49
N SER A 2 1.96 -3.80 -26.89
CA SER A 2 2.48 -4.40 -25.66
C SER A 2 2.15 -3.47 -24.50
N PHE A 3 1.66 -4.01 -23.38
CA PHE A 3 1.41 -3.23 -22.17
C PHE A 3 2.45 -3.59 -21.11
N GLN A 4 3.00 -2.57 -20.44
CA GLN A 4 3.90 -2.73 -19.32
C GLN A 4 3.28 -2.13 -18.06
N SER A 5 3.50 -2.79 -16.93
CA SER A 5 3.05 -2.33 -15.61
C SER A 5 4.04 -2.79 -14.54
N TYR A 6 4.09 -2.12 -13.40
CA TYR A 6 4.89 -2.54 -12.23
C TYR A 6 4.21 -3.64 -11.39
N GLY A 7 3.10 -4.19 -11.89
CA GLY A 7 2.35 -5.26 -11.25
C GLY A 7 0.99 -5.48 -11.90
N VAL A 8 0.31 -6.53 -11.45
CA VAL A 8 -1.03 -6.88 -11.91
C VAL A 8 -2.07 -6.26 -10.97
N ILE A 9 -2.40 -4.99 -11.24
CA ILE A 9 -3.23 -4.14 -10.39
C ILE A 9 -4.55 -3.81 -11.09
N GLY A 10 -5.67 -3.89 -10.36
CA GLY A 10 -7.00 -3.51 -10.86
C GLY A 10 -7.36 -4.19 -12.19
N ASN A 11 -7.71 -3.38 -13.20
CA ASN A 11 -8.16 -3.86 -14.50
C ASN A 11 -7.05 -4.44 -15.39
N SER A 12 -5.77 -4.23 -15.05
CA SER A 12 -4.65 -4.84 -15.78
C SER A 12 -4.65 -6.38 -15.66
N ARG A 13 -5.37 -6.95 -14.68
CA ARG A 13 -5.64 -8.40 -14.60
C ARG A 13 -6.21 -8.98 -15.90
N ARG A 14 -7.02 -8.22 -16.65
CA ARG A 14 -7.56 -8.67 -17.95
C ARG A 14 -6.46 -8.80 -18.99
N LEU A 15 -5.50 -7.87 -19.00
CA LEU A 15 -4.34 -7.90 -19.89
C LEU A 15 -3.38 -9.04 -19.50
N ALA A 16 -3.16 -9.25 -18.20
CA ALA A 16 -2.36 -10.37 -17.69
C ALA A 16 -2.96 -11.73 -18.10
N LYS A 17 -4.26 -11.94 -17.87
CA LYS A 17 -4.97 -13.16 -18.30
C LYS A 17 -4.91 -13.41 -19.81
N ALA A 18 -4.82 -12.35 -20.61
CA ALA A 18 -4.71 -12.44 -22.06
C ALA A 18 -3.26 -12.60 -22.55
N GLY A 19 -2.26 -12.67 -21.66
CA GLY A 19 -0.84 -12.72 -22.03
C GLY A 19 -0.34 -11.45 -22.73
N ARG A 20 -0.96 -10.30 -22.44
CA ARG A 20 -0.65 -9.00 -23.08
C ARG A 20 0.02 -7.99 -22.15
N LEU A 21 0.25 -8.37 -20.90
CA LEU A 21 0.88 -7.53 -19.89
C LEU A 21 2.26 -8.09 -19.53
N ASP A 22 3.27 -7.25 -19.71
CA ASP A 22 4.62 -7.46 -19.21
C ASP A 22 4.76 -6.74 -17.85
N VAL A 23 5.33 -7.44 -16.86
CA VAL A 23 5.42 -6.95 -15.48
C VAL A 23 6.86 -6.61 -15.17
N ILE A 24 7.10 -5.35 -14.82
CA ILE A 24 8.41 -4.84 -14.42
C ILE A 24 8.57 -5.08 -12.91
N PRO A 25 9.52 -5.93 -12.47
CA PRO A 25 9.76 -6.20 -11.06
C PRO A 25 10.60 -5.06 -10.44
N SER A 26 9.94 -3.95 -10.09
CA SER A 26 10.57 -2.82 -9.42
C SER A 26 9.78 -2.38 -8.19
N ASN A 27 10.49 -1.89 -7.18
CA ASN A 27 9.86 -1.20 -6.06
C ASN A 27 9.20 0.09 -6.57
N TYR A 28 8.01 0.37 -6.06
CA TYR A 28 7.25 1.55 -6.46
C TYR A 28 8.02 2.86 -6.20
N SER A 29 8.80 2.90 -5.12
CA SER A 29 9.67 4.02 -4.74
C SER A 29 10.81 4.31 -5.72
N ALA A 30 11.21 3.33 -6.54
CA ALA A 30 12.33 3.48 -7.46
C ALA A 30 11.96 4.27 -8.73
N PHE A 31 10.68 4.26 -9.14
CA PHE A 31 10.27 4.81 -10.44
C PHE A 31 10.61 6.29 -10.62
N CYS A 32 10.45 7.13 -9.60
CA CYS A 32 10.86 8.54 -9.67
C CYS A 32 12.34 8.69 -10.06
N ALA A 33 13.22 7.96 -9.38
CA ALA A 33 14.65 7.98 -9.65
C ALA A 33 14.99 7.36 -11.01
N ASP A 34 14.31 6.29 -11.39
CA ASP A 34 14.54 5.60 -12.67
C ASP A 34 14.11 6.45 -13.87
N PHE A 35 13.00 7.22 -13.78
CA PHE A 35 12.63 8.20 -14.81
C PHE A 35 13.61 9.38 -14.84
N ALA A 36 14.01 9.92 -13.68
CA ALA A 36 15.00 10.99 -13.61
C ALA A 36 16.36 10.58 -14.20
N ALA A 37 16.78 9.34 -13.98
CA ALA A 37 18.00 8.75 -14.54
C ALA A 37 17.83 8.25 -15.98
N ARG A 38 16.65 8.42 -16.61
CA ARG A 38 16.31 7.94 -17.97
C ARG A 38 16.48 6.44 -18.18
N ARG A 39 16.34 5.63 -17.12
CA ARG A 39 16.24 4.16 -17.24
C ARG A 39 14.89 3.76 -17.82
N TYR A 40 13.84 4.49 -17.44
CA TYR A 40 12.57 4.49 -18.15
C TYR A 40 12.44 5.77 -18.97
N LYS A 41 11.82 5.63 -20.14
CA LYS A 41 11.53 6.75 -21.04
C LYS A 41 10.05 6.74 -21.38
N ALA A 42 9.41 7.89 -21.23
CA ALA A 42 8.08 8.14 -21.75
C ALA A 42 8.19 9.14 -22.90
N ASP A 43 7.82 8.76 -24.13
CA ASP A 43 7.75 9.75 -25.22
C ASP A 43 6.50 10.64 -25.08
N VAL A 44 5.40 10.07 -24.59
CA VAL A 44 4.14 10.75 -24.32
C VAL A 44 3.67 10.45 -22.90
N VAL A 45 3.30 11.48 -22.15
CA VAL A 45 2.67 11.36 -20.84
C VAL A 45 1.23 11.88 -20.92
N LEU A 46 0.31 11.06 -20.43
CA LEU A 46 -1.10 11.41 -20.23
C LEU A 46 -1.32 11.60 -18.73
N VAL A 47 -1.84 12.75 -18.33
CA VAL A 47 -2.06 13.08 -16.93
C VAL A 47 -3.38 13.80 -16.75
N GLN A 48 -4.08 13.52 -15.66
CA GLN A 48 -5.25 14.28 -15.25
C GLN A 48 -4.84 15.29 -14.18
N LEU A 49 -5.20 16.56 -14.36
CA LEU A 49 -4.84 17.64 -13.45
C LEU A 49 -6.09 18.37 -12.95
N ALA A 50 -6.02 18.87 -11.71
CA ALA A 50 -6.94 19.89 -11.20
C ALA A 50 -6.39 21.28 -11.52
N GLU A 51 -7.28 22.24 -11.74
CA GLU A 51 -6.94 23.65 -11.94
C GLU A 51 -7.71 24.52 -10.95
N LEU A 52 -7.00 25.43 -10.28
CA LEU A 52 -7.57 26.37 -9.31
C LEU A 52 -6.84 27.72 -9.46
N GLU A 53 -7.57 28.76 -9.84
CA GLU A 53 -7.02 30.13 -9.98
C GLU A 53 -5.75 30.19 -10.84
N GLY A 54 -5.70 29.39 -11.92
CA GLY A 54 -4.55 29.31 -12.83
C GLY A 54 -3.39 28.44 -12.33
N ARG A 55 -3.46 27.90 -11.11
CA ARG A 55 -2.52 26.91 -10.58
C ARG A 55 -2.98 25.51 -10.95
N LEU A 56 -2.01 24.61 -11.14
CA LEU A 56 -2.26 23.22 -11.48
C LEU A 56 -1.79 22.27 -10.37
N SER A 57 -2.50 21.17 -10.20
CA SER A 57 -2.15 20.08 -9.29
C SER A 57 -2.38 18.74 -9.97
N ALA A 58 -1.48 17.77 -9.72
CA ALA A 58 -1.66 16.36 -10.09
C ALA A 58 -2.77 15.67 -9.27
N SER A 59 -3.39 16.41 -8.35
CA SER A 59 -4.68 16.07 -7.73
C SER A 59 -4.66 14.76 -6.94
N LEU A 60 -5.20 13.69 -7.50
CA LEU A 60 -5.41 12.42 -6.81
C LEU A 60 -4.13 11.60 -6.67
N SER A 61 -3.06 11.93 -7.39
CA SER A 61 -1.80 11.18 -7.33
C SER A 61 -0.61 12.11 -7.54
N ASN A 62 0.42 11.92 -6.71
CA ASN A 62 1.75 12.49 -6.95
C ASN A 62 2.75 11.34 -7.07
N ASP A 63 2.55 10.44 -8.02
CA ASP A 63 3.39 9.25 -8.19
C ASP A 63 4.71 9.57 -8.92
N TYR A 64 5.06 8.81 -9.95
CA TYR A 64 6.23 9.03 -10.80
C TYR A 64 5.90 9.79 -12.10
N VAL A 65 4.64 10.18 -12.33
CA VAL A 65 4.18 10.81 -13.57
C VAL A 65 4.83 12.18 -13.80
N ILE A 66 5.10 12.96 -12.75
CA ILE A 66 5.82 14.25 -12.89
C ILE A 66 7.26 14.03 -13.37
N ASP A 67 7.96 13.04 -12.82
CA ASP A 67 9.32 12.70 -13.25
C ASP A 67 9.35 12.13 -14.66
N ALA A 68 8.34 11.34 -15.05
CA ALA A 68 8.16 10.90 -16.42
C ALA A 68 7.91 12.09 -17.38
N ALA A 69 7.10 13.07 -16.96
CA ALA A 69 6.76 14.24 -17.77
C ALA A 69 7.96 15.17 -18.04
N ARG A 70 8.89 15.30 -17.08
CA ARG A 70 10.16 16.04 -17.27
C ARG A 70 10.99 15.54 -18.44
N GLY A 71 10.95 14.23 -18.71
CA GLY A 71 11.67 13.59 -19.82
C GLY A 71 10.84 13.43 -21.09
N ALA A 72 9.56 13.79 -21.07
CA ALA A 72 8.63 13.48 -22.15
C ALA A 72 8.72 14.47 -23.31
N ARG A 73 8.47 13.98 -24.52
CA ARG A 73 8.38 14.82 -25.73
C ARG A 73 7.03 15.50 -25.86
N LEU A 74 6.01 14.93 -25.21
CA LEU A 74 4.64 15.40 -25.26
C LEU A 74 3.96 15.11 -23.92
N VAL A 75 3.37 16.13 -23.31
CA VAL A 75 2.52 16.02 -22.13
C VAL A 75 1.13 16.49 -22.51
N ILE A 76 0.16 15.58 -22.41
CA ILE A 76 -1.25 15.87 -22.64
C ILE A 76 -1.94 15.85 -21.28
N ALA A 77 -2.42 17.01 -20.84
CA ALA A 77 -3.13 17.19 -19.59
C ALA A 77 -4.64 17.21 -19.82
N GLU A 78 -5.35 16.26 -19.22
CA GLU A 78 -6.80 16.33 -19.05
C GLU A 78 -7.11 17.20 -17.83
N ILE A 79 -7.65 18.39 -18.04
CA ILE A 79 -8.04 19.30 -16.96
C ILE A 79 -9.43 18.92 -16.47
N ASN A 80 -9.52 18.45 -15.23
CA ASN A 80 -10.75 17.95 -14.63
C ASN A 80 -11.20 18.82 -13.43
N PRO A 81 -12.24 19.67 -13.59
CA PRO A 81 -12.72 20.52 -12.50
C PRO A 81 -13.38 19.74 -11.35
N ASP A 82 -13.76 18.47 -11.58
CA ASP A 82 -14.35 17.61 -10.55
C ASP A 82 -13.29 16.88 -9.70
N THR A 83 -12.01 17.02 -10.05
CA THR A 83 -10.89 16.49 -9.26
C THR A 83 -10.40 17.50 -8.23
N PRO A 84 -9.98 17.08 -7.03
CA PRO A 84 -9.58 18.02 -5.99
C PRO A 84 -8.24 18.67 -6.32
N PHE A 85 -8.14 19.99 -6.15
CA PHE A 85 -6.84 20.63 -5.99
C PHE A 85 -6.22 20.20 -4.66
N THR A 86 -5.11 19.47 -4.68
CA THR A 86 -4.42 18.96 -3.49
C THR A 86 -3.04 19.61 -3.32
N PHE A 87 -2.68 19.92 -2.08
CA PHE A 87 -1.38 20.50 -1.74
C PHE A 87 -0.28 19.45 -1.74
N GLY A 88 0.93 19.84 -2.13
CA GLY A 88 2.09 18.98 -2.26
C GLY A 88 2.19 18.27 -3.62
N ALA A 89 1.12 18.28 -4.41
CA ALA A 89 1.03 17.72 -5.76
C ALA A 89 0.95 18.81 -6.83
N GLU A 90 1.39 20.03 -6.53
CA GLU A 90 1.44 21.11 -7.52
C GLU A 90 2.22 20.68 -8.76
N TRP A 91 1.65 20.96 -9.94
CA TRP A 91 2.34 20.71 -11.20
C TRP A 91 3.50 21.70 -11.33
N PRO A 92 4.75 21.24 -11.57
CA PRO A 92 5.88 22.13 -11.64
C PRO A 92 5.82 23.07 -12.85
N GLU A 93 6.17 24.35 -12.65
CA GLU A 93 6.16 25.36 -13.71
C GLU A 93 7.19 25.08 -14.82
N ASP A 94 8.28 24.40 -14.47
CA ASP A 94 9.34 23.98 -15.39
C ASP A 94 8.97 22.77 -16.25
N VAL A 95 7.83 22.12 -16.00
CA VAL A 95 7.35 20.97 -16.78
C VAL A 95 6.26 21.41 -17.77
N PRO A 96 6.57 21.49 -19.08
CA PRO A 96 5.64 22.04 -20.06
C PRO A 96 4.44 21.11 -20.30
N ILE A 97 3.24 21.70 -20.33
CA ILE A 97 2.03 21.06 -20.84
C ILE A 97 1.87 21.46 -22.30
N HIS A 98 1.88 20.46 -23.18
CA HIS A 98 1.89 20.69 -24.63
C HIS A 98 0.47 20.73 -25.19
N VAL A 99 -0.43 19.92 -24.63
CA VAL A 99 -1.85 19.88 -25.00
C VAL A 99 -2.69 19.86 -23.74
N ARG A 100 -3.71 20.72 -23.68
CA ARG A 100 -4.75 20.69 -22.66
C ARG A 100 -6.05 20.20 -23.27
N VAL A 101 -6.70 19.25 -22.63
CA VAL A 101 -8.03 18.76 -23.00
C VAL A 101 -8.96 18.88 -21.80
N ALA A 102 -10.19 19.32 -22.02
CA ALA A 102 -11.18 19.36 -20.95
C ALA A 102 -11.68 17.95 -20.65
N ALA A 103 -11.76 17.59 -19.36
CA ALA A 103 -12.37 16.33 -18.94
C ALA A 103 -13.84 16.29 -19.34
N ARG A 104 -14.30 15.10 -19.73
CA ARG A 104 -15.72 14.86 -20.10
C ARG A 104 -16.47 14.01 -19.07
N ARG A 105 -15.78 13.58 -18.02
CA ARG A 105 -16.30 12.64 -17.01
C ARG A 105 -15.74 13.03 -15.64
N PRO A 106 -16.52 12.80 -14.57
CA PRO A 106 -16.01 12.94 -13.21
C PRO A 106 -14.86 11.94 -12.97
N PRO A 107 -14.03 12.17 -11.94
CA PRO A 107 -13.00 11.21 -11.55
C PRO A 107 -13.60 9.85 -11.21
N VAL A 108 -12.81 8.81 -11.43
CA VAL A 108 -13.19 7.45 -11.06
C VAL A 108 -13.31 7.35 -9.55
N GLU A 109 -14.40 6.76 -9.07
CA GLU A 109 -14.62 6.47 -7.66
C GLU A 109 -14.38 4.99 -7.37
N LEU A 110 -13.80 4.69 -6.22
CA LEU A 110 -13.64 3.34 -5.69
C LEU A 110 -14.27 3.28 -4.30
N ALA A 111 -15.47 2.70 -4.21
CA ALA A 111 -16.13 2.47 -2.93
C ALA A 111 -15.44 1.34 -2.15
N SER A 112 -15.38 1.50 -0.83
CA SER A 112 -14.96 0.42 0.07
C SER A 112 -15.86 -0.80 -0.08
N THR A 113 -15.24 -1.98 0.01
CA THR A 113 -15.96 -3.25 -0.05
C THR A 113 -16.54 -3.57 1.34
N PRO A 114 -17.77 -4.10 1.45
CA PRO A 114 -18.31 -4.53 2.73
C PRO A 114 -17.39 -5.50 3.46
N LEU A 115 -17.29 -5.33 4.78
CA LEU A 115 -16.49 -6.18 5.66
C LEU A 115 -17.17 -7.53 5.88
N ASP A 116 -16.37 -8.59 5.90
CA ASP A 116 -16.78 -9.96 6.18
C ASP A 116 -16.23 -10.44 7.53
N ASP A 117 -16.66 -11.61 8.00
CA ASP A 117 -16.27 -12.11 9.32
C ASP A 117 -14.77 -12.41 9.43
N VAL A 118 -14.15 -12.86 8.33
CA VAL A 118 -12.71 -13.14 8.26
C VAL A 118 -11.92 -11.85 8.47
N SER A 119 -12.23 -10.79 7.72
CA SER A 119 -11.58 -9.48 7.86
C SER A 119 -11.81 -8.85 9.23
N ARG A 120 -13.00 -9.01 9.83
CA ARG A 120 -13.26 -8.55 11.21
C ARG A 120 -12.41 -9.29 12.24
N ARG A 121 -12.25 -10.61 12.13
CA ARG A 121 -11.39 -11.39 13.02
C ARG A 121 -9.92 -11.00 12.87
N ILE A 122 -9.44 -10.85 11.64
CA ILE A 122 -8.08 -10.35 11.36
C ILE A 122 -7.90 -8.97 12.00
N ALA A 123 -8.87 -8.07 11.83
CA ALA A 123 -8.83 -6.73 12.41
C ALA A 123 -8.77 -6.75 13.94
N ALA A 124 -9.55 -7.60 14.60
CA ALA A 124 -9.53 -7.73 16.06
C ALA A 124 -8.15 -8.15 16.58
N HIS A 125 -7.47 -9.07 15.89
CA HIS A 125 -6.10 -9.48 16.24
C HIS A 125 -5.08 -8.38 15.96
N ALA A 126 -5.17 -7.75 14.79
CA ALA A 126 -4.24 -6.69 14.38
C ALA A 126 -4.37 -5.43 15.24
N ALA A 127 -5.57 -5.08 15.72
CA ALA A 127 -5.80 -3.90 16.55
C ALA A 127 -4.97 -3.91 17.84
N GLY A 128 -4.70 -5.09 18.41
CA GLY A 128 -3.82 -5.24 19.59
C GLY A 128 -2.36 -4.84 19.35
N LEU A 129 -1.94 -4.70 18.09
CA LEU A 129 -0.59 -4.28 17.69
C LEU A 129 -0.50 -2.77 17.43
N ILE A 130 -1.62 -2.05 17.53
CA ILE A 130 -1.72 -0.63 17.17
C ILE A 130 -2.01 0.19 18.42
N ALA A 131 -0.99 0.86 18.93
CA ALA A 131 -1.11 1.71 20.11
C ALA A 131 -1.64 3.12 19.76
N ASP A 132 -2.19 3.81 20.74
CA ASP A 132 -2.44 5.26 20.63
C ASP A 132 -1.16 6.01 20.25
N GLY A 133 -1.30 7.07 19.45
CA GLY A 133 -0.16 7.82 18.92
C GLY A 133 0.57 7.14 17.77
N SER A 134 0.10 5.98 17.27
CA SER A 134 0.68 5.33 16.09
C SER A 134 0.43 6.13 14.81
N THR A 135 1.41 6.12 13.90
CA THR A 135 1.26 6.66 12.55
C THR A 135 0.99 5.51 11.59
N LEU A 136 -0.14 5.54 10.88
CA LEU A 136 -0.58 4.41 10.06
C LEU A 136 -0.18 4.56 8.59
N GLN A 137 0.32 3.46 8.03
CA GLN A 137 0.31 3.16 6.61
C GLN A 137 -0.54 1.92 6.36
N PHE A 138 -1.27 1.92 5.25
CA PHE A 138 -2.08 0.77 4.85
C PHE A 138 -2.28 0.70 3.33
N GLY A 139 -2.60 -0.49 2.83
CA GLY A 139 -3.04 -0.70 1.45
C GLY A 139 -4.55 -0.59 1.25
N ILE A 140 -5.03 -0.86 0.04
CA ILE A 140 -6.47 -0.95 -0.25
C ILE A 140 -6.96 -2.38 0.02
N GLY A 141 -8.16 -2.49 0.57
CA GLY A 141 -8.93 -3.72 0.54
C GLY A 141 -9.67 -3.96 1.84
N ARG A 142 -10.46 -5.03 1.85
CA ARG A 142 -11.35 -5.37 2.96
C ARG A 142 -10.62 -5.51 4.30
N ILE A 143 -9.41 -6.10 4.31
CA ILE A 143 -8.64 -6.30 5.55
C ILE A 143 -8.10 -4.97 6.11
N PRO A 144 -7.36 -4.14 5.34
CA PRO A 144 -7.00 -2.80 5.78
C PRO A 144 -8.21 -1.98 6.27
N ASP A 145 -9.31 -1.97 5.51
CA ASP A 145 -10.53 -1.23 5.86
C ASP A 145 -11.14 -1.74 7.17
N ALA A 146 -11.13 -3.06 7.42
CA ALA A 146 -11.58 -3.65 8.67
C ALA A 146 -10.69 -3.24 9.85
N ILE A 147 -9.37 -3.24 9.66
CA ILE A 147 -8.41 -2.79 10.68
C ILE A 147 -8.69 -1.33 11.01
N LEU A 148 -8.73 -0.43 10.02
CA LEU A 148 -9.01 0.99 10.26
C LEU A 148 -10.37 1.21 10.95
N SER A 149 -11.40 0.49 10.54
CA SER A 149 -12.73 0.58 11.16
C SER A 149 -12.73 0.16 12.64
N SER A 150 -11.87 -0.80 13.01
CA SER A 150 -11.73 -1.25 14.40
C SER A 150 -11.01 -0.24 15.30
N LEU A 151 -10.29 0.74 14.72
CA LEU A 151 -9.51 1.74 15.45
C LEU A 151 -10.31 2.97 15.87
N SER A 152 -11.65 2.94 15.83
CA SER A 152 -12.49 4.07 16.24
C SER A 152 -12.28 4.51 17.70
N HIS A 153 -11.78 3.61 18.55
CA HIS A 153 -11.47 3.87 19.96
C HIS A 153 -10.05 4.42 20.17
N ALA A 154 -9.17 4.26 19.18
CA ALA A 154 -7.80 4.76 19.26
C ALA A 154 -7.77 6.28 19.24
N ARG A 155 -6.70 6.85 19.79
CA ARG A 155 -6.52 8.29 19.93
C ARG A 155 -5.16 8.72 19.42
N ARG A 156 -5.11 9.97 18.96
CA ARG A 156 -3.88 10.68 18.56
C ARG A 156 -3.13 9.98 17.41
N LEU A 157 -3.85 9.24 16.58
CA LEU A 157 -3.29 8.57 15.42
C LEU A 157 -2.74 9.59 14.41
N GLY A 158 -1.72 9.18 13.66
CA GLY A 158 -1.21 9.87 12.49
C GLY A 158 -1.42 9.05 11.22
N ILE A 159 -1.28 9.71 10.06
CA ILE A 159 -1.35 9.08 8.74
C ILE A 159 -0.13 9.51 7.91
N HIS A 160 0.62 8.51 7.46
CA HIS A 160 1.66 8.64 6.44
C HIS A 160 1.65 7.38 5.60
N SER A 161 1.06 7.45 4.42
CA SER A 161 0.73 6.25 3.64
C SER A 161 1.02 6.43 2.15
N GLY A 162 1.18 5.32 1.43
CA GLY A 162 1.21 5.36 -0.05
C GLY A 162 -0.16 5.70 -0.64
N LEU A 163 -1.24 5.51 0.11
CA LEU A 163 -2.58 5.89 -0.28
C LEU A 163 -3.47 6.15 0.93
N ILE A 164 -4.54 6.91 0.73
CA ILE A 164 -5.64 7.05 1.68
C ILE A 164 -6.97 6.78 0.98
N ASN A 165 -7.96 6.37 1.77
CA ASN A 165 -9.34 6.13 1.34
C ASN A 165 -10.35 6.79 2.31
N ASP A 166 -11.64 6.62 2.06
CA ASP A 166 -12.73 7.20 2.86
C ASP A 166 -12.66 6.86 4.36
N ALA A 167 -12.08 5.71 4.74
CA ALA A 167 -11.94 5.33 6.14
C ALA A 167 -11.05 6.30 6.94
N VAL A 168 -10.09 6.97 6.28
CA VAL A 168 -9.30 8.03 6.92
C VAL A 168 -10.15 9.23 7.27
N VAL A 169 -11.11 9.59 6.41
CA VAL A 169 -12.05 10.69 6.67
C VAL A 169 -12.87 10.37 7.91
N ASP A 170 -13.38 9.13 8.03
CA ASP A 170 -14.11 8.68 9.22
C ASP A 170 -13.28 8.80 10.50
N LEU A 171 -12.01 8.39 10.47
CA LEU A 171 -11.12 8.46 11.64
C LEU A 171 -10.76 9.90 12.02
N ILE A 172 -10.63 10.80 11.04
CA ILE A 172 -10.39 12.23 11.28
C ILE A 172 -11.64 12.89 11.87
N GLU A 173 -12.82 12.69 11.28
CA GLU A 173 -14.07 13.28 11.75
C GLU A 173 -14.45 12.83 13.17
N ARG A 174 -14.03 11.62 13.56
CA ARG A 174 -14.20 11.09 14.93
C ARG A 174 -13.13 11.56 15.91
N GLY A 175 -12.12 12.31 15.46
CA GLY A 175 -11.00 12.78 16.28
C GLY A 175 -9.99 11.71 16.67
N ALA A 176 -10.04 10.53 16.04
CA ALA A 176 -9.05 9.47 16.28
C ALA A 176 -7.71 9.83 15.64
N VAL A 177 -7.73 10.42 14.43
CA VAL A 177 -6.55 10.92 13.71
C VAL A 177 -6.38 12.41 13.96
N THR A 178 -5.24 12.79 14.53
CA THR A 178 -4.85 14.19 14.76
C THR A 178 -3.53 14.55 14.08
N ASN A 179 -2.73 13.56 13.69
CA ASN A 179 -1.38 13.71 13.16
C ASN A 179 -0.39 14.44 14.09
N ALA A 180 -0.75 14.72 15.36
CA ALA A 180 0.04 15.58 16.24
C ALA A 180 1.36 14.96 16.70
N GLU A 181 1.41 13.62 16.83
CA GLU A 181 2.55 12.90 17.41
C GLU A 181 3.50 12.27 16.36
N LYS A 182 3.30 12.57 15.06
CA LYS A 182 4.03 11.94 13.96
C LYS A 182 5.56 12.13 13.98
N GLY A 183 6.07 13.10 14.74
CA GLY A 183 7.49 13.48 14.78
C GLY A 183 7.91 14.38 13.60
N ILE A 184 7.44 14.06 12.40
CA ILE A 184 7.52 14.91 11.20
C ILE A 184 6.12 15.13 10.62
N ASP A 185 5.93 16.21 9.86
CA ASP A 185 4.63 16.56 9.26
C ASP A 185 3.47 16.58 10.29
N ALA A 186 3.76 17.11 11.48
CA ALA A 186 2.79 17.16 12.57
C ALA A 186 1.53 17.94 12.14
N GLY A 187 0.36 17.38 12.43
CA GLY A 187 -0.93 17.93 12.02
C GLY A 187 -1.33 17.65 10.57
N ILE A 188 -0.45 17.04 9.76
CA ILE A 188 -0.68 16.81 8.32
C ILE A 188 -0.85 15.32 8.02
N THR A 189 -1.96 14.96 7.38
CA THR A 189 -2.15 13.65 6.73
C THR A 189 -1.32 13.62 5.46
N VAL A 190 -0.33 12.73 5.40
CA VAL A 190 0.55 12.59 4.24
C VAL A 190 0.15 11.35 3.44
N THR A 191 -0.03 11.51 2.14
CA THR A 191 -0.33 10.41 1.22
C THR A 191 0.42 10.56 -0.10
N ASN A 192 0.54 9.48 -0.88
CA ASN A 192 0.98 9.57 -2.29
C ASN A 192 -0.20 9.56 -3.26
N GLN A 193 -1.26 8.82 -2.93
CA GLN A 193 -2.48 8.72 -3.72
C GLN A 193 -3.74 8.92 -2.88
N VAL A 194 -4.80 9.41 -3.51
CA VAL A 194 -6.14 9.62 -2.92
C VAL A 194 -7.11 8.75 -3.71
N ILE A 195 -7.53 7.62 -3.14
CA ILE A 195 -8.35 6.63 -3.84
C ILE A 195 -9.58 6.34 -2.99
N GLY A 196 -10.75 6.73 -3.49
CA GLY A 196 -11.98 6.59 -2.73
C GLY A 196 -13.19 7.11 -3.48
N THR A 197 -14.15 7.64 -2.73
CA THR A 197 -15.36 8.24 -3.28
C THR A 197 -15.25 9.75 -3.38
N ARG A 198 -16.28 10.38 -3.95
CA ARG A 198 -16.42 11.83 -3.98
C ARG A 198 -16.36 12.48 -2.59
N ARG A 199 -16.69 11.74 -1.51
CA ARG A 199 -16.53 12.25 -0.14
C ARG A 199 -15.06 12.53 0.18
N LEU A 200 -14.17 11.56 -0.06
CA LEU A 200 -12.73 11.74 0.12
C LEU A 200 -12.19 12.85 -0.77
N TYR A 201 -12.64 12.92 -2.03
CA TYR A 201 -12.17 13.95 -2.96
C TYR A 201 -12.54 15.35 -2.47
N ARG A 202 -13.78 15.58 -2.03
CA ARG A 202 -14.18 16.85 -1.41
C ARG A 202 -13.38 17.15 -0.14
N PHE A 203 -13.12 16.15 0.68
CA PHE A 203 -12.33 16.32 1.90
C PHE A 203 -10.89 16.76 1.62
N ALA A 204 -10.28 16.27 0.54
CA ALA A 204 -8.91 16.60 0.16
C ALA A 204 -8.79 17.94 -0.59
N HIS A 205 -9.85 18.40 -1.23
CA HIS A 205 -9.86 19.64 -2.01
C HIS A 205 -9.53 20.85 -1.15
N GLU A 206 -8.45 21.57 -1.49
CA GLU A 206 -7.98 22.78 -0.79
C GLU A 206 -7.76 22.61 0.72
N ASN A 207 -7.60 21.37 1.18
CA ASN A 207 -7.42 21.08 2.58
C ASN A 207 -5.94 21.06 2.95
N LYS A 208 -5.47 22.11 3.63
CA LYS A 208 -4.07 22.24 4.06
C LYS A 208 -3.63 21.18 5.07
N ALA A 209 -4.56 20.45 5.70
CA ALA A 209 -4.26 19.33 6.58
C ALA A 209 -3.99 18.02 5.81
N VAL A 210 -4.06 18.03 4.48
CA VAL A 210 -3.74 16.89 3.60
C VAL A 210 -2.62 17.30 2.64
N ALA A 211 -1.57 16.48 2.57
CA ALA A 211 -0.48 16.67 1.61
C ALA A 211 -0.28 15.41 0.77
N VAL A 212 -0.39 15.57 -0.56
CA VAL A 212 -0.15 14.53 -1.56
C VAL A 212 1.29 14.66 -2.06
N ARG A 213 2.19 13.79 -1.62
CA ARG A 213 3.64 13.90 -1.78
C ARG A 213 4.21 12.82 -2.71
N PRO A 214 5.37 13.06 -3.36
CA PRO A 214 5.99 12.10 -4.26
C PRO A 214 6.38 10.78 -3.57
N THR A 215 6.59 9.72 -4.35
CA THR A 215 7.06 8.43 -3.82
C THR A 215 8.43 8.56 -3.18
N SER A 216 9.28 9.44 -3.72
CA SER A 216 10.57 9.84 -3.17
C SER A 216 10.51 10.49 -1.79
N TYR A 217 9.31 10.87 -1.31
CA TYR A 217 9.06 11.31 0.06
C TYR A 217 8.32 10.24 0.86
N THR A 218 7.16 9.81 0.36
CA THR A 218 6.25 8.91 1.09
C THR A 218 6.85 7.54 1.38
N HIS A 219 7.70 7.03 0.48
CA HIS A 219 8.34 5.72 0.58
C HIS A 219 9.84 5.80 0.91
N SER A 220 10.36 7.00 1.19
CA SER A 220 11.78 7.20 1.45
C SER A 220 12.17 6.68 2.83
N GLN A 221 13.19 5.83 2.89
CA GLN A 221 13.70 5.31 4.17
C GLN A 221 14.16 6.42 5.12
N ASN A 222 14.73 7.51 4.58
CA ASN A 222 15.16 8.67 5.36
C ASN A 222 13.98 9.40 6.01
N VAL A 223 12.79 9.33 5.40
CA VAL A 223 11.56 9.94 5.91
C VAL A 223 10.89 8.96 6.88
N LEU A 224 10.69 7.71 6.46
CA LEU A 224 9.98 6.69 7.22
C LEU A 224 10.61 6.41 8.59
N ALA A 225 11.94 6.37 8.67
CA ALA A 225 12.65 6.14 9.93
C ALA A 225 12.48 7.28 10.97
N ARG A 226 12.06 8.48 10.53
CA ARG A 226 11.82 9.65 11.38
C ARG A 226 10.38 9.75 11.88
N ILE A 227 9.51 8.88 11.40
CA ILE A 227 8.11 8.85 11.82
C ILE A 227 8.04 8.10 13.15
N ASN A 228 7.32 8.66 14.10
CA ASN A 228 7.09 7.99 15.38
C ASN A 228 6.03 6.88 15.23
N ARG A 229 6.32 5.70 15.80
CA ARG A 229 5.40 4.56 15.87
C ARG A 229 4.71 4.28 14.53
N LEU A 230 5.49 4.23 13.45
CA LEU A 230 4.99 3.88 12.13
C LEU A 230 4.50 2.42 12.16
N VAL A 231 3.21 2.22 11.92
CA VAL A 231 2.58 0.92 11.75
C VAL A 231 2.27 0.72 10.27
N ALA A 232 2.99 -0.20 9.63
CA ALA A 232 2.82 -0.55 8.23
C ALA A 232 1.92 -1.78 8.09
N ILE A 233 0.72 -1.61 7.52
CA ILE A 233 -0.28 -2.67 7.35
C ILE A 233 -0.36 -3.08 5.88
N ASN A 234 0.11 -4.28 5.57
CA ASN A 234 0.16 -4.79 4.20
C ASN A 234 -0.49 -6.17 4.09
N SER A 235 -0.80 -6.58 2.87
CA SER A 235 -1.42 -7.88 2.58
C SER A 235 -0.50 -8.78 1.76
N ALA A 236 -0.70 -10.08 1.85
CA ALA A 236 0.06 -11.08 1.11
C ALA A 236 -0.84 -12.08 0.36
N LEU A 237 -0.27 -12.70 -0.66
CA LEU A 237 -0.85 -13.85 -1.36
C LEU A 237 -0.57 -15.12 -0.56
N GLN A 238 0.69 -15.31 -0.16
CA GLN A 238 1.16 -16.45 0.63
C GLN A 238 2.25 -16.04 1.61
N VAL A 239 2.41 -16.81 2.68
CA VAL A 239 3.49 -16.68 3.66
C VAL A 239 4.08 -18.07 3.96
N GLY A 240 5.40 -18.14 4.00
CA GLY A 240 6.15 -19.37 4.29
C GLY A 240 6.22 -19.66 5.79
N LEU A 241 6.56 -20.90 6.16
CA LEU A 241 6.78 -21.27 7.56
C LEU A 241 8.00 -20.56 8.19
N ASP A 242 8.95 -20.13 7.36
CA ASP A 242 10.08 -19.31 7.79
C ASP A 242 9.75 -17.80 7.92
N GLY A 243 8.52 -17.43 7.55
CA GLY A 243 8.01 -16.07 7.54
C GLY A 243 8.19 -15.31 6.24
N SER A 244 8.85 -15.84 5.21
CA SER A 244 8.98 -15.16 3.90
C SER A 244 7.60 -14.88 3.29
N VAL A 245 7.44 -13.73 2.66
CA VAL A 245 6.14 -13.25 2.16
C VAL A 245 6.15 -13.16 0.64
N ASN A 246 5.08 -13.61 0.02
CA ASN A 246 4.81 -13.47 -1.41
C ASN A 246 3.57 -12.59 -1.61
N SER A 247 3.71 -11.50 -2.39
CA SER A 247 2.61 -10.62 -2.78
C SER A 247 2.46 -10.47 -4.30
N GLU A 248 3.21 -11.24 -5.09
CA GLU A 248 3.40 -10.99 -6.52
C GLU A 248 2.85 -12.09 -7.42
N THR A 249 3.27 -13.32 -7.19
CA THR A 249 3.04 -14.44 -8.11
C THR A 249 2.33 -15.59 -7.42
N LEU A 250 1.61 -16.40 -8.17
CA LEU A 250 1.04 -17.65 -7.72
C LEU A 250 1.16 -18.65 -8.87
N ASN A 251 1.83 -19.79 -8.62
CA ASN A 251 2.10 -20.83 -9.62
C ASN A 251 2.79 -20.27 -10.88
N GLY A 252 3.84 -19.47 -10.68
CA GLY A 252 4.57 -18.80 -11.76
C GLY A 252 3.81 -17.67 -12.48
N VAL A 253 2.56 -17.37 -12.11
CA VAL A 253 1.75 -16.33 -12.75
C VAL A 253 1.72 -15.07 -11.89
N ALA A 254 2.09 -13.93 -12.48
CA ALA A 254 1.96 -12.62 -11.82
C ALA A 254 0.47 -12.28 -11.62
N ILE A 255 0.08 -12.01 -10.36
CA ILE A 255 -1.29 -11.61 -10.01
C ILE A 255 -1.37 -10.46 -8.99
N GLY A 256 -0.22 -10.06 -8.43
CA GLY A 256 -0.07 -8.94 -7.52
C GLY A 256 1.05 -8.01 -7.97
N ALA A 257 1.68 -7.34 -7.00
CA ALA A 257 2.73 -6.35 -7.24
C ALA A 257 3.68 -6.28 -6.05
N ILE A 258 4.95 -5.94 -6.32
CA ILE A 258 5.92 -5.58 -5.28
C ILE A 258 5.42 -4.33 -4.54
N GLY A 259 5.09 -3.31 -5.33
CA GLY A 259 4.62 -2.03 -4.80
C GLY A 259 5.65 -1.38 -3.88
N GLY A 260 5.16 -0.73 -2.82
CA GLY A 260 5.96 -0.13 -1.76
C GLY A 260 6.01 -0.95 -0.46
N GLN A 261 5.59 -2.22 -0.49
CA GLN A 261 5.43 -3.02 0.73
C GLN A 261 6.74 -3.08 1.53
N LEU A 262 7.83 -3.47 0.88
CA LEU A 262 9.13 -3.61 1.54
C LEU A 262 9.67 -2.26 2.04
N ASP A 263 9.36 -1.16 1.36
CA ASP A 263 9.73 0.19 1.79
C ASP A 263 9.11 0.50 3.16
N PHE A 264 7.81 0.26 3.31
CA PHE A 264 7.10 0.51 4.57
C PHE A 264 7.44 -0.52 5.65
N VAL A 265 7.67 -1.78 5.31
CA VAL A 265 8.13 -2.81 6.26
C VAL A 265 9.47 -2.38 6.89
N ARG A 266 10.44 -1.98 6.07
CA ARG A 266 11.75 -1.51 6.56
C ARG A 266 11.64 -0.19 7.31
N GLY A 267 10.82 0.74 6.82
CA GLY A 267 10.55 2.00 7.49
C GLY A 267 9.95 1.81 8.88
N ALA A 268 8.94 0.95 9.01
CA ALA A 268 8.32 0.63 10.29
C ALA A 268 9.29 -0.08 11.25
N ASN A 269 10.13 -0.98 10.73
CA ASN A 269 11.15 -1.67 11.52
C ASN A 269 12.25 -0.72 12.05
N ALA A 270 12.50 0.39 11.36
CA ALA A 270 13.46 1.43 11.75
C ALA A 270 12.84 2.53 12.62
N SER A 271 11.54 2.76 12.50
CA SER A 271 10.79 3.72 13.32
C SER A 271 10.79 3.31 14.79
N CYS A 272 11.03 4.27 15.68
CA CYS A 272 10.94 4.05 17.13
C CYS A 272 9.52 3.62 17.52
N GLY A 273 9.39 2.41 18.10
CA GLY A 273 8.10 1.81 18.43
C GLY A 273 7.24 1.45 17.22
N GLY A 274 7.81 1.38 16.01
CA GLY A 274 7.09 0.98 14.81
C GLY A 274 6.81 -0.53 14.75
N ARG A 275 5.85 -0.91 13.92
CA ARG A 275 5.42 -2.31 13.69
C ARG A 275 5.11 -2.55 12.22
N ALA A 276 5.51 -3.70 11.68
CA ALA A 276 5.15 -4.11 10.33
C ALA A 276 4.22 -5.34 10.38
N ILE A 277 3.00 -5.15 9.91
CA ILE A 277 1.93 -6.14 9.96
C ILE A 277 1.65 -6.62 8.53
N ILE A 278 1.80 -7.93 8.30
CA ILE A 278 1.31 -8.59 7.09
C ILE A 278 0.05 -9.37 7.46
N ALA A 279 -1.09 -8.96 6.90
CA ALA A 279 -2.39 -9.52 7.21
C ALA A 279 -2.98 -10.25 5.99
N LEU A 280 -3.44 -11.47 6.19
CA LEU A 280 -4.06 -12.28 5.13
C LEU A 280 -5.04 -13.30 5.73
N PRO A 281 -6.08 -13.72 5.00
CA PRO A 281 -6.84 -14.91 5.36
C PRO A 281 -5.92 -16.13 5.39
N ALA A 282 -6.14 -17.07 6.30
CA ALA A 282 -5.36 -18.30 6.33
C ALA A 282 -5.62 -19.21 5.11
N THR A 283 -6.77 -19.06 4.45
CA THR A 283 -7.16 -19.80 3.25
C THR A 283 -7.61 -18.91 2.10
N ALA A 284 -7.45 -19.39 0.87
CA ALA A 284 -8.08 -18.82 -0.31
C ALA A 284 -9.55 -19.23 -0.40
N SER A 285 -10.29 -18.65 -1.36
CA SER A 285 -11.72 -18.92 -1.55
C SER A 285 -12.04 -20.37 -1.93
N ASP A 286 -11.06 -21.10 -2.45
CA ASP A 286 -11.16 -22.53 -2.78
C ASP A 286 -10.73 -23.45 -1.62
N GLY A 287 -10.45 -22.88 -0.44
CA GLY A 287 -10.00 -23.61 0.75
C GLY A 287 -8.50 -23.88 0.80
N THR A 288 -7.73 -23.53 -0.23
CA THR A 288 -6.28 -23.74 -0.27
C THR A 288 -5.58 -22.88 0.80
N SER A 289 -4.63 -23.48 1.53
CA SER A 289 -3.84 -22.75 2.54
C SER A 289 -3.02 -21.62 1.90
N ARG A 290 -3.03 -20.44 2.54
CA ARG A 290 -2.13 -19.33 2.24
C ARG A 290 -0.89 -19.30 3.11
N ILE A 291 -0.87 -20.10 4.19
CA ILE A 291 0.36 -20.44 4.89
C ILE A 291 0.90 -21.70 4.24
N VAL A 292 2.09 -21.60 3.65
CA VAL A 292 2.75 -22.64 2.87
C VAL A 292 4.07 -23.04 3.52
N ALA A 293 4.60 -24.20 3.16
CA ALA A 293 5.93 -24.62 3.63
C ALA A 293 6.99 -23.59 3.21
N ASP A 294 7.05 -23.31 1.91
CA ASP A 294 7.97 -22.38 1.28
C ASP A 294 7.20 -21.56 0.23
N VAL A 295 7.50 -20.27 0.14
CA VAL A 295 6.95 -19.42 -0.93
C VAL A 295 7.79 -19.55 -2.19
N GLU A 296 7.13 -19.53 -3.35
CA GLU A 296 7.82 -19.59 -4.66
C GLU A 296 8.60 -18.30 -4.94
N THR A 297 7.98 -17.15 -4.68
CA THR A 297 8.55 -15.82 -4.90
C THR A 297 8.57 -15.06 -3.58
N VAL A 298 9.68 -14.37 -3.30
CA VAL A 298 9.86 -13.61 -2.06
C VAL A 298 9.77 -12.11 -2.37
N THR A 299 8.68 -11.50 -1.93
CA THR A 299 8.49 -10.03 -1.96
C THR A 299 9.07 -9.37 -0.71
N THR A 300 8.75 -9.93 0.47
CA THR A 300 9.36 -9.49 1.74
C THR A 300 10.22 -10.63 2.30
N PRO A 301 11.55 -10.45 2.37
CA PRO A 301 12.45 -11.45 2.93
C PRO A 301 12.15 -11.72 4.40
N ARG A 302 12.27 -12.98 4.84
CA ARG A 302 12.01 -13.39 6.23
C ARG A 302 12.70 -12.52 7.30
N ALA A 303 13.88 -11.98 7.00
CA ALA A 303 14.64 -11.13 7.92
C ALA A 303 13.97 -9.78 8.20
N ASP A 304 13.18 -9.27 7.24
CA ASP A 304 12.45 -8.01 7.35
C ASP A 304 11.06 -8.19 8.01
N VAL A 305 10.58 -9.42 8.18
CA VAL A 305 9.22 -9.68 8.68
C VAL A 305 9.12 -9.54 10.20
N ASP A 306 8.17 -8.70 10.62
CA ASP A 306 7.83 -8.45 12.03
C ASP A 306 6.65 -9.32 12.49
N ALA A 307 5.43 -9.07 12.03
CA ALA A 307 4.24 -9.84 12.43
C ALA A 307 3.40 -10.30 11.24
N ILE A 308 2.88 -11.53 11.31
CA ILE A 308 1.86 -12.05 10.41
C ILE A 308 0.54 -12.22 11.16
N VAL A 309 -0.58 -11.82 10.56
CA VAL A 309 -1.91 -11.91 11.16
C VAL A 309 -2.87 -12.64 10.23
N THR A 310 -3.58 -13.63 10.76
CA THR A 310 -4.73 -14.28 10.12
C THR A 310 -5.94 -14.18 11.03
N GLU A 311 -7.08 -14.70 10.59
CA GLU A 311 -8.28 -14.79 11.42
C GLU A 311 -8.07 -15.70 12.65
N TRP A 312 -7.01 -16.52 12.67
CA TRP A 312 -6.67 -17.46 13.75
C TRP A 312 -5.70 -16.90 14.79
N GLY A 313 -5.09 -15.74 14.56
CA GLY A 313 -4.25 -15.08 15.55
C GLY A 313 -3.08 -14.30 14.94
N VAL A 314 -2.11 -13.99 15.80
CA VAL A 314 -0.90 -13.23 15.46
C VAL A 314 0.34 -14.11 15.65
N ALA A 315 1.23 -14.12 14.66
CA ALA A 315 2.57 -14.67 14.76
C ALA A 315 3.59 -13.52 14.73
N GLU A 316 4.13 -13.14 15.89
CA GLU A 316 5.27 -12.23 15.97
C GLU A 316 6.57 -13.02 15.68
N LEU A 317 7.32 -12.62 14.66
CA LEU A 317 8.47 -13.37 14.14
C LEU A 317 9.81 -12.68 14.36
N ARG A 318 9.81 -11.40 14.73
CA ARG A 318 11.04 -10.66 15.03
C ARG A 318 11.76 -11.31 16.22
N GLY A 319 13.07 -11.52 16.07
CA GLY A 319 13.90 -12.21 17.08
C GLY A 319 13.71 -13.72 17.21
N CYS A 320 12.79 -14.33 16.46
CA CYS A 320 12.54 -15.78 16.50
C CYS A 320 13.49 -16.55 15.57
N GLY A 321 14.03 -17.67 16.05
CA GLY A 321 14.73 -18.66 15.21
C GLY A 321 13.76 -19.43 14.31
N LEU A 322 14.27 -20.12 13.28
CA LEU A 322 13.45 -20.77 12.24
C LEU A 322 12.43 -21.78 12.80
N ALA A 323 12.80 -22.59 13.80
CA ALA A 323 11.90 -23.56 14.41
C ALA A 323 10.76 -22.90 15.21
N GLU A 324 11.04 -21.79 15.89
CA GLU A 324 10.01 -21.02 16.60
C GLU A 324 9.07 -20.33 15.59
N ARG A 325 9.62 -19.74 14.52
CA ARG A 325 8.82 -19.14 13.45
C ARG A 325 7.85 -20.15 12.86
N ALA A 326 8.33 -21.33 12.50
CA ALA A 326 7.49 -22.37 11.92
C ALA A 326 6.34 -22.79 12.87
N ARG A 327 6.62 -22.95 14.18
CA ARG A 327 5.58 -23.23 15.18
C ARG A 327 4.54 -22.11 15.27
N ARG A 328 4.96 -20.84 15.29
CA ARG A 328 4.04 -19.68 15.33
C ARG A 328 3.20 -19.58 14.05
N MET A 329 3.82 -19.79 12.88
CA MET A 329 3.12 -19.77 11.60
C MET A 329 2.06 -20.87 11.50
N ILE A 330 2.35 -22.09 11.97
CA ILE A 330 1.37 -23.18 12.03
C ILE A 330 0.22 -22.85 12.99
N ALA A 331 0.51 -22.20 14.12
CA ALA A 331 -0.50 -21.82 15.11
C ALA A 331 -1.55 -20.83 14.56
N ILE A 332 -1.19 -20.03 13.55
CA ILE A 332 -2.10 -19.10 12.87
C ILE A 332 -2.62 -19.62 11.52
N ALA A 333 -2.32 -20.87 11.16
CA ALA A 333 -2.93 -21.53 10.00
C ALA A 333 -4.35 -22.00 10.31
N ALA A 334 -5.15 -22.19 9.25
CA ALA A 334 -6.47 -22.80 9.40
C ALA A 334 -6.30 -24.24 9.95
N PRO A 335 -7.13 -24.66 10.93
CA PRO A 335 -6.98 -25.92 11.65
C PRO A 335 -6.74 -27.14 10.75
N GLU A 336 -7.47 -27.24 9.64
CA GLU A 336 -7.41 -28.33 8.68
C GLU A 336 -6.04 -28.47 7.97
N HIS A 337 -5.22 -27.42 7.94
CA HIS A 337 -3.91 -27.42 7.27
C HIS A 337 -2.73 -27.61 8.23
N ARG A 338 -2.96 -27.58 9.55
CA ARG A 338 -1.88 -27.54 10.57
C ARG A 338 -1.06 -28.84 10.61
N ASP A 339 -1.72 -29.99 10.49
CA ASP A 339 -1.04 -31.29 10.53
C ASP A 339 -0.15 -31.48 9.30
N ALA A 340 -0.66 -31.11 8.11
CA ALA A 340 0.09 -31.17 6.87
C ALA A 340 1.32 -30.26 6.89
N LEU A 341 1.18 -29.03 7.41
CA LEU A 341 2.30 -28.10 7.59
C LEU A 341 3.31 -28.62 8.63
N SER A 342 2.83 -29.20 9.72
CA SER A 342 3.70 -29.79 10.76
C SER A 342 4.51 -30.98 10.24
N ALA A 343 3.93 -31.80 9.37
CA ALA A 343 4.63 -32.92 8.75
C ALA A 343 5.80 -32.46 7.87
N ARG A 344 5.68 -31.31 7.18
CA ARG A 344 6.76 -30.75 6.35
C ARG A 344 8.00 -30.35 7.15
N LEU A 345 7.85 -29.99 8.43
CA LEU A 345 8.99 -29.66 9.31
C LEU A 345 9.82 -30.87 9.71
N ARG A 346 9.26 -32.08 9.64
CA ARG A 346 9.94 -33.31 10.07
C ARG A 346 10.89 -33.88 9.01
N GLY A 347 10.90 -33.33 7.79
CA GLY A 347 11.67 -33.84 6.65
C GLY A 347 11.25 -35.26 6.23
N PRO A 348 11.67 -35.75 5.05
CA PRO A 348 11.64 -37.20 4.81
C PRO A 348 12.54 -37.85 5.85
N ALA A 349 12.05 -38.88 6.54
CA ALA A 349 12.89 -39.72 7.39
C ALA A 349 14.13 -40.14 6.58
N ARG A 350 15.31 -39.72 7.03
CA ARG A 350 16.58 -40.11 6.40
C ARG A 350 16.84 -41.59 6.59
#